data_AF-A0A2G9NIQ1-F1
#
_entry.id   AF-A0A2G9NIQ1-F1
#
_cell.length_a   1.000
_cell.length_b   1.000
_cell.length_c   1.000
_cell.angle_alpha   90.00
_cell.angle_beta   90.00
_cell.angle_gamma   90.00
#
_symmetry.space_group_name_H-M   'P 1'
#
loop_
_entity.id
_entity.type
_entity.pdbx_description
1 polymer ?
#
loop_
_entity_poly.entity_id
_entity_poly.type
_entity_poly.pdbx_seq_one_letter_code
_entity_poly.pdbx_strand_id
1 'polypeptide(L)'
;MEEETKIRLKFTMIIFLIALILIVGTVYDKYSDDVNVFKKVDRVYYDHRYENLKENYNSSTCKVQYPTNESKIIILRMDDISAFQYKKSSRVLVKDILDRDISVTLGLIPEGLANDKSTIKWLNILKKDIRIEIAQHGYDHSYEEFKALDEESASMKIEEGKKIIGYYLGIIPVTFIPPYNVNSKDTELALKESGYKILSSGSGSTNLTDENFGEMGYTSRTYIYGQDEYRNENSGSGFVDVEEVISDCKNSLNSQNLCVVMIHPQDYLKRDSNDKIMDEFDSVRYNNYLETLDKLEKLRQNENAEFKNFDDLLVC
;
A
#
# COMPACT_ATOMS: atom_id res chain seq x y z
N MET A 1 27.99 42.67 46.94
CA MET A 1 28.88 41.53 46.67
C MET A 1 28.21 40.21 46.99
N GLU A 2 27.68 40.00 48.21
CA GLU A 2 27.06 38.73 48.62
C GLU A 2 25.81 38.33 47.81
N GLU A 3 24.98 39.30 47.43
CA GLU A 3 23.75 39.05 46.66
C GLU A 3 24.04 38.64 45.20
N GLU A 4 25.04 39.27 44.58
CA GLU A 4 25.47 38.94 43.22
C GLU A 4 26.08 37.53 43.15
N THR A 5 26.82 37.13 44.19
CA THR A 5 27.35 35.76 44.32
C THR A 5 26.22 34.74 44.46
N LYS A 6 25.16 35.03 45.22
CA LYS A 6 23.97 34.15 45.36
C LYS A 6 23.21 34.01 44.03
N ILE A 7 23.08 35.08 43.25
CA ILE A 7 22.42 35.04 41.94
C ILE A 7 23.23 34.20 40.94
N ARG A 8 24.55 34.41 40.87
CA ARG A 8 25.42 33.62 39.98
C ARG A 8 25.38 32.13 40.33
N LEU A 9 25.41 31.78 41.62
CA LEU A 9 25.36 30.38 42.07
C LEU A 9 24.03 29.69 41.67
N LYS A 10 22.90 30.38 41.84
CA LYS A 10 21.58 29.86 41.41
C LYS A 10 21.52 29.65 39.90
N PHE A 11 22.05 30.59 39.12
CA PHE A 11 22.05 30.49 37.67
C PHE A 11 22.92 29.32 37.18
N THR A 12 24.09 29.12 37.77
CA THR A 12 24.96 27.97 37.48
C THR A 12 24.29 26.64 37.82
N MET A 13 23.58 26.54 38.96
CA MET A 13 22.82 25.34 39.31
C MET A 13 21.71 25.02 38.29
N ILE A 14 20.99 26.03 37.81
CA ILE A 14 19.92 25.84 36.81
C ILE A 14 20.51 25.30 35.50
N ILE A 15 21.62 25.88 35.03
CA ILE A 15 22.29 25.40 33.82
C ILE A 15 22.75 23.95 33.98
N PHE A 16 23.34 23.60 35.13
CA PHE A 16 23.74 22.22 35.42
C PHE A 16 22.54 21.25 35.43
N LEU A 17 21.40 21.67 36.00
CA LEU A 17 20.20 20.85 36.04
C LEU A 17 19.64 20.59 34.64
N ILE A 18 19.60 21.63 33.79
CA ILE A 18 19.15 21.52 32.39
C ILE A 18 20.09 20.59 31.61
N ALA A 19 21.41 20.79 31.74
CA ALA A 19 22.39 19.92 31.10
C ALA A 19 22.27 18.46 31.55
N LEU A 20 22.04 18.22 32.85
CA LEU A 20 21.83 16.89 33.40
C LEU A 20 20.56 16.23 32.83
N ILE A 21 19.45 16.97 32.74
CA ILE A 21 18.19 16.45 32.16
C ILE A 21 18.39 16.08 30.69
N LEU A 22 19.11 16.89 29.91
CA LEU A 22 19.41 16.61 28.51
C LEU A 22 20.33 15.38 28.36
N ILE A 23 21.34 15.23 29.21
CA ILE A 23 22.24 14.07 29.20
C ILE A 23 21.47 12.81 29.62
N VAL A 24 20.66 12.86 30.67
CA VAL A 24 19.86 11.71 31.12
C VAL A 24 18.83 11.33 30.05
N GLY A 25 18.18 12.30 29.41
CA GLY A 25 17.24 12.05 28.31
C GLY A 25 17.91 11.38 27.12
N THR A 26 19.07 11.86 26.68
CA THR A 26 19.81 11.28 25.54
C THR A 26 20.37 9.89 25.86
N VAL A 27 20.85 9.66 27.08
CA VAL A 27 21.29 8.32 27.54
C VAL A 27 20.09 7.38 27.64
N TYR A 28 18.98 7.82 28.23
CA TYR A 28 17.77 7.00 28.32
C TYR A 28 17.26 6.64 26.93
N ASP A 29 17.16 7.57 26.00
CA ASP A 29 16.71 7.30 24.64
C ASP A 29 17.62 6.27 23.95
N LYS A 30 18.94 6.47 24.04
CA LYS A 30 19.95 5.57 23.44
C LYS A 30 19.94 4.15 24.01
N TYR A 31 19.69 3.98 25.31
CA TYR A 31 19.77 2.67 25.97
C TYR A 31 18.40 2.07 26.31
N SER A 32 17.29 2.80 26.16
CA SER A 32 15.95 2.28 26.48
C SER A 32 15.57 1.10 25.58
N ASP A 33 16.06 1.08 24.35
CA ASP A 33 15.83 -0.03 23.43
C ASP A 33 16.62 -1.29 23.80
N ASP A 34 17.80 -1.15 24.41
CA ASP A 34 18.61 -2.28 24.89
C ASP A 34 18.11 -2.86 26.21
N VAL A 35 17.49 -2.04 27.06
CA VAL A 35 17.03 -2.43 28.42
C VAL A 35 15.59 -2.96 28.41
N ASN A 36 14.79 -2.65 27.39
CA ASN A 36 13.41 -3.09 27.32
C ASN A 36 13.33 -4.54 26.82
N VAL A 37 13.62 -5.49 27.72
CA VAL A 37 13.57 -6.94 27.49
C VAL A 37 12.28 -7.37 26.80
N PHE A 38 11.15 -6.71 27.07
CA PHE A 38 9.88 -6.99 26.41
C PHE A 38 9.90 -6.68 24.90
N LYS A 39 10.49 -5.56 24.47
CA LYS A 39 10.66 -5.27 23.03
C LYS A 39 11.54 -6.31 22.35
N LYS A 40 12.59 -6.80 23.04
CA LYS A 40 13.48 -7.82 22.50
C LYS A 40 12.80 -9.20 22.41
N VAL A 41 12.01 -9.57 23.41
CA VAL A 41 11.20 -10.80 23.40
C VAL A 41 10.14 -10.73 22.30
N ASP A 42 9.46 -9.59 22.16
CA ASP A 42 8.50 -9.36 21.08
C ASP A 42 9.16 -9.49 19.71
N ARG A 43 10.39 -8.95 19.53
CA ARG A 43 11.15 -9.08 18.27
C ARG A 43 11.57 -10.52 17.96
N VAL A 44 12.05 -11.28 18.95
CA VAL A 44 12.44 -12.68 18.73
C VAL A 44 11.21 -13.55 18.41
N TYR A 45 10.09 -13.31 19.09
CA TYR A 45 8.83 -14.00 18.79
C TYR A 45 8.28 -13.61 17.41
N TYR A 46 8.43 -12.33 17.04
CA TYR A 46 8.12 -11.79 15.73
C TYR A 46 8.89 -12.50 14.61
N ASP A 47 10.21 -12.59 14.75
CA ASP A 47 11.07 -13.24 13.76
C ASP A 47 10.69 -14.71 13.62
N HIS A 48 10.52 -15.44 14.73
CA HIS A 48 10.16 -16.86 14.67
C HIS A 48 8.80 -17.11 14.01
N ARG A 49 7.78 -16.29 14.32
CA ARG A 49 6.45 -16.42 13.69
C ARG A 49 6.51 -16.15 12.19
N TYR A 50 7.28 -15.15 11.77
CA TYR A 50 7.46 -14.84 10.36
C TYR A 50 8.20 -15.97 9.63
N GLU A 51 9.29 -16.50 10.18
CA GLU A 51 10.02 -17.61 9.56
C GLU A 51 9.14 -18.85 9.39
N ASN A 52 8.30 -19.19 10.39
CA ASN A 52 7.34 -20.30 10.27
C ASN A 52 6.31 -20.07 9.15
N LEU A 53 5.84 -18.83 8.95
CA LEU A 53 4.96 -18.51 7.81
C LEU A 53 5.73 -18.66 6.50
N LYS A 54 6.98 -18.18 6.45
CA LYS A 54 7.84 -18.18 5.27
C LYS A 54 8.17 -19.59 4.82
N GLU A 55 8.47 -20.51 5.73
CA GLU A 55 8.72 -21.93 5.40
C GLU A 55 7.51 -22.59 4.73
N ASN A 56 6.29 -22.31 5.21
CA ASN A 56 5.06 -22.84 4.61
C ASN A 56 4.75 -22.24 3.24
N TYR A 57 5.19 -21.01 2.98
CA TYR A 57 4.93 -20.29 1.73
C TYR A 57 6.00 -20.56 0.67
N ASN A 58 7.28 -20.58 1.04
CA ASN A 58 8.41 -20.88 0.16
C ASN A 58 8.45 -22.35 -0.30
N SER A 59 7.70 -23.25 0.36
CA SER A 59 7.55 -24.63 -0.14
C SER A 59 6.57 -24.76 -1.31
N SER A 60 5.89 -23.67 -1.71
CA SER A 60 4.89 -23.71 -2.78
C SER A 60 5.49 -23.33 -4.14
N THR A 61 5.37 -24.25 -5.10
CA THR A 61 5.80 -24.09 -6.50
C THR A 61 4.81 -23.24 -7.31
N CYS A 62 4.23 -22.19 -6.70
CA CYS A 62 3.18 -21.41 -7.33
C CYS A 62 3.69 -20.71 -8.59
N LYS A 63 2.95 -20.87 -9.69
CA LYS A 63 3.21 -20.21 -10.97
C LYS A 63 2.18 -19.12 -11.24
N VAL A 64 2.58 -18.07 -11.94
CA VAL A 64 1.67 -17.00 -12.36
C VAL A 64 0.95 -17.44 -13.64
N GLN A 65 -0.38 -17.56 -13.57
CA GLN A 65 -1.24 -17.89 -14.70
C GLN A 65 -1.86 -16.61 -15.28
N TYR A 66 -1.40 -16.22 -16.47
CA TYR A 66 -1.98 -15.08 -17.17
C TYR A 66 -3.35 -15.44 -17.75
N PRO A 67 -4.27 -14.45 -17.86
CA PRO A 67 -5.56 -14.66 -18.52
C PRO A 67 -5.35 -15.15 -19.95
N THR A 68 -6.05 -16.23 -20.33
CA THR A 68 -6.03 -16.76 -21.69
C THR A 68 -7.09 -16.07 -22.55
N ASN A 69 -7.11 -16.33 -23.86
CA ASN A 69 -8.14 -15.80 -24.76
C ASN A 69 -9.58 -16.21 -24.40
N GLU A 70 -9.75 -17.20 -23.51
CA GLU A 70 -11.05 -17.68 -23.05
C GLU A 70 -11.50 -17.04 -21.72
N SER A 71 -10.63 -16.25 -21.07
CA SER A 71 -10.88 -15.65 -19.75
C SER A 71 -10.47 -14.18 -19.71
N LYS A 72 -11.42 -13.27 -19.53
CA LYS A 72 -11.16 -11.85 -19.31
C LYS A 72 -11.19 -11.53 -17.81
N ILE A 73 -10.19 -10.81 -17.30
CA ILE A 73 -10.06 -10.52 -15.87
C ILE A 73 -9.97 -9.02 -15.64
N ILE A 74 -10.73 -8.53 -14.66
CA ILE A 74 -10.63 -7.18 -14.13
C ILE A 74 -10.10 -7.27 -12.70
N ILE A 75 -9.01 -6.56 -12.42
CA ILE A 75 -8.45 -6.41 -11.07
C ILE A 75 -8.70 -4.97 -10.63
N LEU A 76 -9.37 -4.80 -9.51
CA LEU A 76 -9.45 -3.51 -8.84
C LEU A 76 -8.33 -3.43 -7.81
N ARG A 77 -7.43 -2.46 -7.98
CA ARG A 77 -6.32 -2.18 -7.08
C ARG A 77 -6.57 -0.86 -6.39
N MET A 78 -6.63 -0.88 -5.06
CA MET A 78 -6.75 0.33 -4.25
C MET A 78 -5.49 0.54 -3.42
N ASP A 79 -4.73 1.56 -3.79
CA ASP A 79 -3.45 1.90 -3.18
C ASP A 79 -3.62 2.80 -1.95
N ASP A 80 -2.51 3.10 -1.28
CA ASP A 80 -2.42 4.01 -0.14
C ASP A 80 -3.28 3.65 1.07
N ILE A 81 -3.51 2.36 1.29
CA ILE A 81 -3.99 1.88 2.58
C ILE A 81 -2.82 1.95 3.55
N SER A 82 -2.92 2.80 4.58
CA SER A 82 -1.82 3.03 5.52
C SER A 82 -2.29 3.24 6.96
N ALA A 83 -1.33 3.34 7.87
CA ALA A 83 -1.61 3.71 9.25
C ALA A 83 -2.10 5.17 9.33
N PHE A 84 -3.14 5.40 10.14
CA PHE A 84 -3.69 6.72 10.48
C PHE A 84 -4.32 7.54 9.35
N GLN A 85 -4.14 7.19 8.08
CA GLN A 85 -4.67 7.95 6.95
C GLN A 85 -6.04 7.42 6.49
N TYR A 86 -6.93 8.35 6.16
CA TYR A 86 -8.22 8.16 5.47
C TYR A 86 -9.10 6.99 5.96
N LYS A 87 -8.96 6.60 7.22
CA LYS A 87 -9.55 5.36 7.77
C LYS A 87 -11.05 5.25 7.54
N LYS A 88 -11.78 6.35 7.73
CA LYS A 88 -13.23 6.33 7.59
C LYS A 88 -13.58 6.11 6.13
N SER A 89 -12.95 6.87 5.24
CA SER A 89 -13.23 6.81 3.81
C SER A 89 -12.78 5.49 3.19
N SER A 90 -11.57 5.01 3.46
CA SER A 90 -11.10 3.70 2.97
C SER A 90 -12.03 2.56 3.37
N ARG A 91 -12.59 2.60 4.60
CA ARG A 91 -13.58 1.60 5.05
C ARG A 91 -14.89 1.65 4.26
N VAL A 92 -15.37 2.85 3.93
CA VAL A 92 -16.58 3.03 3.13
C VAL A 92 -16.34 2.54 1.70
N LEU A 93 -15.23 2.95 1.08
CA LEU A 93 -14.87 2.51 -0.28
C LEU A 93 -14.74 0.98 -0.36
N VAL A 94 -13.99 0.33 0.55
CA VAL A 94 -13.90 -1.15 0.55
C VAL A 94 -15.28 -1.78 0.74
N LYS A 95 -16.14 -1.21 1.59
CA LYS A 95 -17.49 -1.73 1.77
C LYS A 95 -18.30 -1.63 0.47
N ASP A 96 -18.25 -0.49 -0.23
CA ASP A 96 -19.00 -0.27 -1.47
C ASP A 96 -18.56 -1.21 -2.60
N ILE A 97 -17.28 -1.57 -2.63
CA ILE A 97 -16.71 -2.59 -3.51
C ILE A 97 -17.29 -3.97 -3.18
N LEU A 98 -17.19 -4.39 -1.91
CA LEU A 98 -17.62 -5.72 -1.48
C LEU A 98 -19.14 -5.92 -1.55
N ASP A 99 -19.92 -4.85 -1.32
CA ASP A 99 -21.39 -4.85 -1.46
C ASP A 99 -21.82 -5.09 -2.93
N ARG A 100 -20.94 -4.83 -3.90
CA ARG A 100 -21.15 -5.07 -5.34
C ARG A 100 -20.55 -6.39 -5.83
N ASP A 101 -20.05 -7.21 -4.92
CA ASP A 101 -19.37 -8.47 -5.24
C ASP A 101 -18.12 -8.31 -6.12
N ILE A 102 -17.40 -7.20 -5.91
CA ILE A 102 -16.14 -6.89 -6.60
C ILE A 102 -14.98 -7.30 -5.69
N SER A 103 -14.00 -8.03 -6.24
CA SER A 103 -12.72 -8.31 -5.58
C SER A 103 -11.79 -7.09 -5.63
N VAL A 104 -10.98 -6.90 -4.60
CA VAL A 104 -10.03 -5.79 -4.54
C VAL A 104 -8.70 -6.19 -3.87
N THR A 105 -7.61 -5.81 -4.53
CA THR A 105 -6.27 -5.82 -3.95
C THR A 105 -6.01 -4.51 -3.23
N LEU A 106 -5.72 -4.59 -1.94
CA LEU A 106 -5.38 -3.44 -1.10
C LEU A 106 -3.86 -3.25 -1.06
N GLY A 107 -3.37 -2.16 -1.64
CA GLY A 107 -1.97 -1.75 -1.53
C GLY A 107 -1.70 -1.15 -0.15
N LEU A 108 -1.09 -1.95 0.74
CA LEU A 108 -0.81 -1.57 2.12
C LEU A 108 0.60 -1.02 2.28
N ILE A 109 0.72 0.24 2.74
CA ILE A 109 1.96 0.86 3.19
C ILE A 109 2.23 0.37 4.63
N PRO A 110 3.29 -0.42 4.86
CA PRO A 110 3.55 -1.03 6.17
C PRO A 110 3.99 -0.06 7.27
N GLU A 111 4.64 1.05 6.91
CA GLU A 111 5.16 2.01 7.89
C GLU A 111 4.07 2.50 8.86
N GLY A 112 4.41 2.50 10.15
CA GLY A 112 3.52 2.97 11.21
C GLY A 112 2.38 2.00 11.57
N LEU A 113 2.16 0.90 10.84
CA LEU A 113 1.06 -0.04 11.07
C LEU A 113 1.04 -0.59 12.50
N ALA A 114 2.22 -0.89 13.06
CA ALA A 114 2.42 -1.34 14.45
C ALA A 114 1.73 -0.46 15.50
N ASN A 115 1.66 0.85 15.21
CA ASN A 115 1.09 1.85 16.12
C ASN A 115 -0.42 2.03 15.91
N ASP A 116 -1.00 1.43 14.88
CA ASP A 116 -2.39 1.59 14.50
C ASP A 116 -3.23 0.32 14.69
N LYS A 117 -3.53 0.03 15.96
CA LYS A 117 -4.38 -1.10 16.35
C LYS A 117 -5.74 -1.11 15.63
N SER A 118 -6.26 0.06 15.25
CA SER A 118 -7.55 0.19 14.60
C SER A 118 -7.51 -0.26 13.13
N THR A 119 -6.45 0.07 12.41
CA THR A 119 -6.21 -0.40 11.04
C THR A 119 -5.87 -1.89 11.06
N ILE A 120 -4.99 -2.35 11.96
CA ILE A 120 -4.68 -3.78 12.14
C ILE A 120 -5.95 -4.60 12.38
N LYS A 121 -6.84 -4.15 13.28
CA LYS A 121 -8.09 -4.86 13.56
C LYS A 121 -8.99 -4.94 12.32
N TRP A 122 -9.10 -3.86 11.58
CA TRP A 122 -9.92 -3.81 10.37
C TRP A 122 -9.38 -4.73 9.27
N LEU A 123 -8.07 -4.68 8.99
CA LEU A 123 -7.42 -5.56 8.01
C LEU A 123 -7.51 -7.04 8.40
N ASN A 124 -7.38 -7.37 9.69
CA ASN A 124 -7.56 -8.75 10.17
C ASN A 124 -9.00 -9.28 10.04
N ILE A 125 -9.99 -8.39 9.94
CA ILE A 125 -11.37 -8.76 9.60
C ILE A 125 -11.49 -8.95 8.10
N LEU A 126 -11.00 -8.00 7.30
CA LEU A 126 -11.12 -8.01 5.84
C LEU A 126 -10.43 -9.19 5.19
N LYS A 127 -9.20 -9.54 5.60
CA LYS A 127 -8.42 -10.65 5.01
C LYS A 127 -9.08 -12.04 5.09
N LYS A 128 -10.22 -12.16 5.77
CA LYS A 128 -11.00 -13.40 5.86
C LYS A 128 -12.00 -13.54 4.70
N ASP A 129 -12.29 -12.46 4.00
CA ASP A 129 -13.07 -12.45 2.78
C ASP A 129 -12.14 -12.81 1.62
N ILE A 130 -12.49 -13.85 0.86
CA ILE A 130 -11.70 -14.32 -0.29
C ILE A 130 -11.57 -13.27 -1.40
N ARG A 131 -12.48 -12.28 -1.43
CA ARG A 131 -12.46 -11.18 -2.40
C ARG A 131 -11.41 -10.11 -2.04
N ILE A 132 -10.72 -10.23 -0.91
CA ILE A 132 -9.68 -9.29 -0.47
C ILE A 132 -8.29 -9.91 -0.57
N GLU A 133 -7.44 -9.25 -1.34
CA GLU A 133 -5.98 -9.44 -1.26
C GLU A 133 -5.36 -8.24 -0.54
N ILE A 134 -4.29 -8.48 0.22
CA ILE A 134 -3.45 -7.42 0.78
C ILE A 134 -2.05 -7.54 0.16
N ALA A 135 -1.72 -6.58 -0.69
CA ALA A 135 -0.42 -6.43 -1.33
C ALA A 135 0.47 -5.47 -0.53
N GLN A 136 1.80 -5.62 -0.66
CA GLN A 136 2.72 -4.64 -0.09
C GLN A 136 2.88 -3.46 -1.04
N HIS A 137 2.59 -2.25 -0.54
CA HIS A 137 2.78 -1.00 -1.28
C HIS A 137 3.98 -0.21 -0.75
N GLY A 138 5.17 -0.57 -1.22
CA GLY A 138 6.44 -0.01 -0.73
C GLY A 138 6.76 -0.37 0.72
N TYR A 139 7.47 0.52 1.43
CA TYR A 139 7.62 0.45 2.89
C TYR A 139 7.05 1.69 3.58
N ASP A 140 7.57 2.87 3.23
CA ASP A 140 7.18 4.16 3.81
C ASP A 140 6.45 5.08 2.82
N HIS A 141 6.38 4.68 1.55
CA HIS A 141 5.83 5.49 0.47
C HIS A 141 6.55 6.85 0.33
N SER A 142 7.85 6.88 0.59
CA SER A 142 8.72 8.00 0.24
C SER A 142 8.73 8.24 -1.27
N TYR A 143 9.04 9.47 -1.68
CA TYR A 143 8.98 9.87 -3.09
C TYR A 143 9.89 9.00 -3.96
N GLU A 144 9.28 8.32 -4.94
CA GLU A 144 9.96 7.38 -5.85
C GLU A 144 10.82 6.33 -5.13
N GLU A 145 10.34 5.82 -3.98
CA GLU A 145 11.05 4.99 -3.00
C GLU A 145 11.98 3.92 -3.62
N PHE A 146 11.54 3.24 -4.68
CA PHE A 146 12.25 2.11 -5.30
C PHE A 146 12.89 2.42 -6.66
N LYS A 147 12.80 3.65 -7.17
CA LYS A 147 13.22 3.98 -8.54
C LYS A 147 14.73 3.82 -8.78
N ALA A 148 15.55 4.07 -7.76
CA ALA A 148 17.00 4.11 -7.88
C ALA A 148 17.73 3.35 -6.75
N LEU A 149 17.03 2.40 -6.10
CA LEU A 149 17.67 1.54 -5.12
C LEU A 149 18.48 0.44 -5.82
N ASP A 150 19.62 0.11 -5.21
CA ASP A 150 20.32 -1.14 -5.47
C ASP A 150 19.59 -2.32 -4.81
N GLU A 151 20.04 -3.53 -5.13
CA GLU A 151 19.35 -4.78 -4.76
C GLU A 151 19.33 -4.98 -3.24
N GLU A 152 20.44 -4.70 -2.56
CA GLU A 152 20.54 -4.82 -1.10
C GLU A 152 19.59 -3.84 -0.40
N SER A 153 19.57 -2.58 -0.83
CA SER A 153 18.69 -1.55 -0.26
C SER A 153 17.21 -1.85 -0.52
N ALA A 154 16.88 -2.31 -1.73
CA ALA A 154 15.53 -2.73 -2.07
C ALA A 154 15.11 -3.94 -1.21
N SER A 155 15.96 -4.96 -1.11
CA SER A 155 15.71 -6.18 -0.32
C SER A 155 15.43 -5.87 1.16
N MET A 156 16.23 -4.98 1.77
CA MET A 156 16.02 -4.56 3.16
C MET A 156 14.64 -3.92 3.36
N LYS A 157 14.24 -2.97 2.51
CA LYS A 157 12.93 -2.30 2.61
C LYS A 157 11.77 -3.24 2.32
N ILE A 158 11.91 -4.10 1.30
CA ILE A 158 10.91 -5.10 0.94
C ILE A 158 10.67 -6.05 2.12
N GLU A 159 11.73 -6.68 2.65
CA GLU A 159 11.62 -7.65 3.74
C GLU A 159 11.13 -7.01 5.04
N GLU A 160 11.52 -5.78 5.36
CA GLU A 160 10.99 -5.09 6.55
C GLU A 160 9.48 -4.88 6.46
N GLY A 161 8.99 -4.37 5.32
CA GLY A 161 7.55 -4.21 5.08
C GLY A 161 6.82 -5.56 5.13
N LYS A 162 7.41 -6.59 4.52
CA LYS A 162 6.86 -7.94 4.45
C LYS A 162 6.73 -8.57 5.84
N LYS A 163 7.73 -8.38 6.69
CA LYS A 163 7.71 -8.85 8.08
C LYS A 163 6.62 -8.14 8.90
N ILE A 164 6.45 -6.82 8.73
CA ILE A 164 5.43 -6.05 9.44
C ILE A 164 4.04 -6.58 9.07
N ILE A 165 3.77 -6.77 7.78
CA ILE A 165 2.53 -7.36 7.27
C ILE A 165 2.35 -8.77 7.85
N GLY A 166 3.37 -9.63 7.74
CA GLY A 166 3.34 -11.01 8.23
C GLY A 166 3.06 -11.13 9.73
N TYR A 167 3.63 -10.26 10.54
CA TYR A 167 3.43 -10.32 11.97
C TYR A 167 2.04 -9.85 12.40
N TYR A 168 1.60 -8.68 11.93
CA TYR A 168 0.35 -8.07 12.39
C TYR A 168 -0.87 -8.65 11.69
N LEU A 169 -0.72 -9.10 10.46
CA LEU A 169 -1.80 -9.63 9.64
C LEU A 169 -1.67 -11.12 9.41
N GLY A 170 -0.57 -11.80 9.76
CA GLY A 170 -0.46 -13.25 9.60
C GLY A 170 -0.60 -13.73 8.16
N ILE A 171 -0.20 -12.90 7.20
CA ILE A 171 -0.22 -13.18 5.76
C ILE A 171 1.15 -12.90 5.17
N ILE A 172 1.49 -13.59 4.08
CA ILE A 172 2.69 -13.27 3.31
C ILE A 172 2.22 -12.63 2.02
N PRO A 173 2.48 -11.33 1.80
CA PRO A 173 2.12 -10.68 0.55
C PRO A 173 2.88 -11.32 -0.61
N VAL A 174 2.16 -11.53 -1.71
CA VAL A 174 2.65 -12.19 -2.93
C VAL A 174 2.79 -11.19 -4.08
N THR A 175 2.07 -10.07 -3.95
CA THR A 175 2.04 -8.95 -4.86
C THR A 175 2.74 -7.76 -4.22
N PHE A 176 3.62 -7.14 -4.98
CA PHE A 176 4.29 -5.91 -4.63
C PHE A 176 3.88 -4.79 -5.57
N ILE A 177 3.69 -3.60 -4.98
CA ILE A 177 3.28 -2.40 -5.67
C ILE A 177 4.28 -1.29 -5.30
N PRO A 178 5.14 -0.81 -6.21
CA PRO A 178 6.04 0.28 -5.88
C PRO A 178 5.26 1.61 -5.78
N PRO A 179 5.54 2.45 -4.77
CA PRO A 179 5.10 3.84 -4.73
C PRO A 179 5.39 4.55 -6.05
N TYR A 180 4.45 5.39 -6.50
CA TYR A 180 4.54 6.11 -7.78
C TYR A 180 4.67 5.20 -9.02
N ASN A 181 4.42 3.89 -8.89
CA ASN A 181 4.51 2.91 -9.98
C ASN A 181 5.90 2.81 -10.63
N VAL A 182 6.97 3.17 -9.90
CA VAL A 182 8.35 3.20 -10.41
C VAL A 182 9.29 2.36 -9.56
N ASN A 183 10.13 1.56 -10.22
CA ASN A 183 11.11 0.70 -9.58
C ASN A 183 12.38 0.58 -10.45
N SER A 184 13.49 0.19 -9.82
CA SER A 184 14.72 -0.20 -10.52
C SER A 184 14.68 -1.68 -10.94
N LYS A 185 15.62 -2.08 -11.81
CA LYS A 185 15.80 -3.51 -12.13
C LYS A 185 16.25 -4.32 -10.92
N ASP A 186 17.05 -3.70 -10.07
CA ASP A 186 17.54 -4.31 -8.82
C ASP A 186 16.39 -4.53 -7.83
N THR A 187 15.36 -3.67 -7.85
CA THR A 187 14.13 -3.91 -7.09
C THR A 187 13.42 -5.17 -7.57
N GLU A 188 13.34 -5.42 -8.89
CA GLU A 188 12.74 -6.65 -9.41
C GLU A 188 13.51 -7.91 -8.97
N LEU A 189 14.84 -7.85 -8.94
CA LEU A 189 15.68 -8.94 -8.45
C LEU A 189 15.40 -9.21 -6.97
N ALA A 190 15.44 -8.16 -6.13
CA ALA A 190 15.13 -8.27 -4.71
C ALA A 190 13.74 -8.86 -4.45
N LEU A 191 12.72 -8.50 -5.26
CA LEU A 191 11.38 -9.07 -5.15
C LEU A 191 11.34 -10.57 -5.43
N LYS A 192 12.04 -11.01 -6.50
CA LYS A 192 12.14 -12.43 -6.85
C LYS A 192 12.82 -13.24 -5.74
N GLU A 193 13.94 -12.73 -5.21
CA GLU A 193 14.65 -13.37 -4.09
C GLU A 193 13.81 -13.41 -2.80
N SER A 194 13.01 -12.36 -2.59
CA SER A 194 12.07 -12.28 -1.46
C SER A 194 10.83 -13.15 -1.64
N GLY A 195 10.69 -13.85 -2.77
CA GLY A 195 9.59 -14.78 -3.05
C GLY A 195 8.27 -14.13 -3.45
N TYR A 196 8.30 -12.86 -3.88
CA TYR A 196 7.14 -12.25 -4.54
C TYR A 196 6.88 -12.92 -5.88
N LYS A 197 5.62 -12.91 -6.31
CA LYS A 197 5.15 -13.52 -7.56
C LYS A 197 4.69 -12.48 -8.56
N ILE A 198 4.20 -11.35 -8.07
CA ILE A 198 3.60 -10.32 -8.92
C ILE A 198 4.17 -8.96 -8.55
N LEU A 199 4.63 -8.24 -9.56
CA LEU A 199 4.96 -6.82 -9.48
C LEU A 199 3.90 -6.04 -10.25
N SER A 200 3.15 -5.19 -9.57
CA SER A 200 2.20 -4.27 -10.21
C SER A 200 2.78 -2.86 -10.31
N SER A 201 3.64 -2.65 -11.30
CA SER A 201 4.34 -1.40 -11.59
C SER A 201 4.02 -0.88 -12.99
N GLY A 202 4.21 0.42 -13.21
CA GLY A 202 4.06 1.03 -14.53
C GLY A 202 2.63 1.06 -15.10
N SER A 203 2.52 1.67 -16.28
CA SER A 203 1.27 1.77 -17.05
C SER A 203 1.31 0.77 -18.22
N GLY A 204 0.30 -0.09 -18.33
CA GLY A 204 0.10 -1.00 -19.47
C GLY A 204 1.13 -2.13 -19.61
N SER A 205 2.03 -2.31 -18.64
CA SER A 205 3.00 -3.40 -18.62
C SER A 205 2.32 -4.70 -18.21
N THR A 206 2.27 -5.67 -19.11
CA THR A 206 1.78 -7.01 -18.82
C THR A 206 2.81 -7.98 -19.40
N ASN A 207 3.80 -8.36 -18.59
CA ASN A 207 4.94 -9.17 -19.03
C ASN A 207 5.20 -10.33 -18.07
N LEU A 208 5.14 -11.56 -18.58
CA LEU A 208 5.76 -12.70 -17.91
C LEU A 208 7.28 -12.56 -18.06
N THR A 209 7.96 -12.23 -16.96
CA THR A 209 9.44 -12.23 -16.98
C THR A 209 9.99 -13.64 -16.84
N ASP A 210 9.28 -14.50 -16.10
CA ASP A 210 9.45 -15.95 -16.01
C ASP A 210 8.15 -16.60 -15.48
N GLU A 211 8.04 -17.94 -15.49
CA GLU A 211 6.82 -18.65 -15.06
C GLU A 211 6.43 -18.42 -13.58
N ASN A 212 7.34 -17.89 -12.77
CA ASN A 212 7.15 -17.70 -11.33
C ASN A 212 7.04 -16.22 -10.94
N PHE A 213 7.23 -15.29 -11.89
CA PHE A 213 7.19 -13.85 -11.65
C PHE A 213 6.58 -13.07 -12.83
N GLY A 214 5.42 -12.47 -12.57
CA GLY A 214 4.70 -11.63 -13.52
C GLY A 214 4.78 -10.14 -13.19
N GLU A 215 4.94 -9.31 -14.21
CA GLU A 215 4.73 -7.87 -14.12
C GLU A 215 3.34 -7.52 -14.70
N MET A 216 2.53 -6.79 -13.94
CA MET A 216 1.15 -6.41 -14.27
C MET A 216 0.83 -5.00 -13.77
N GLY A 217 1.17 -3.99 -14.56
CA GLY A 217 0.87 -2.59 -14.31
C GLY A 217 -0.60 -2.24 -14.43
N TYR A 218 -0.96 -1.02 -14.00
CA TYR A 218 -2.32 -0.52 -14.18
C TYR A 218 -2.60 -0.22 -15.66
N THR A 219 -3.82 -0.46 -16.09
CA THR A 219 -4.26 -0.21 -17.48
C THR A 219 -5.38 0.82 -17.53
N SER A 220 -5.99 1.12 -16.39
CA SER A 220 -6.99 2.17 -16.19
C SER A 220 -6.80 2.79 -14.81
N ARG A 221 -7.14 4.07 -14.65
CA ARG A 221 -6.96 4.82 -13.39
C ARG A 221 -8.00 5.91 -13.24
N THR A 222 -8.39 6.23 -12.02
CA THR A 222 -9.38 7.31 -11.76
C THR A 222 -8.74 8.69 -11.58
N TYR A 223 -7.42 8.77 -11.48
CA TYR A 223 -6.70 10.03 -11.23
C TYR A 223 -5.34 10.09 -11.93
N ILE A 224 -4.96 11.28 -12.39
CA ILE A 224 -3.69 11.60 -13.04
C ILE A 224 -2.96 12.65 -12.19
N TYR A 225 -1.86 12.24 -11.56
CA TYR A 225 -1.04 13.14 -10.75
C TYR A 225 -0.31 14.18 -11.61
N GLY A 226 -0.29 15.44 -11.13
CA GLY A 226 0.52 16.51 -11.71
C GLY A 226 0.03 17.07 -13.05
N GLN A 227 -1.16 16.66 -13.53
CA GLN A 227 -1.77 17.22 -14.73
C GLN A 227 -2.92 18.14 -14.34
N ASP A 228 -2.57 19.36 -13.94
CA ASP A 228 -3.56 20.39 -13.63
C ASP A 228 -4.47 20.72 -14.84
N GLU A 229 -3.96 20.44 -16.05
CA GLU A 229 -4.64 20.57 -17.34
C GLU A 229 -5.67 19.47 -17.61
N TYR A 230 -5.59 18.32 -16.92
CA TYR A 230 -6.61 17.27 -16.99
C TYR A 230 -7.81 17.69 -16.13
N ARG A 231 -8.52 18.72 -16.58
CA ARG A 231 -9.74 19.21 -15.93
C ARG A 231 -10.93 18.45 -16.47
N ASN A 232 -11.45 17.53 -15.66
CA ASN A 232 -12.84 17.14 -15.80
C ASN A 232 -13.71 18.27 -15.25
N GLU A 233 -14.57 18.85 -16.09
CA GLU A 233 -15.44 19.97 -15.71
C GLU A 233 -16.34 19.64 -14.51
N ASN A 234 -16.62 18.36 -14.28
CA ASN A 234 -17.51 17.88 -13.23
C ASN A 234 -16.78 17.52 -11.93
N SER A 235 -15.56 16.97 -11.98
CA SER A 235 -14.85 16.43 -10.79
C SER A 235 -13.56 17.16 -10.40
N GLY A 236 -13.20 18.20 -11.17
CA GLY A 236 -12.02 19.01 -10.94
C GLY A 236 -10.77 18.42 -11.57
N SER A 237 -9.63 19.06 -11.28
CA SER A 237 -8.37 18.73 -11.93
C SER A 237 -7.80 17.37 -11.48
N GLY A 238 -7.18 16.66 -12.43
CA GLY A 238 -6.55 15.36 -12.27
C GLY A 238 -7.51 14.17 -12.29
N PHE A 239 -8.83 14.36 -12.13
CA PHE A 239 -9.78 13.25 -12.11
C PHE A 239 -10.14 12.78 -13.53
N VAL A 240 -10.06 11.48 -13.76
CA VAL A 240 -10.38 10.87 -15.07
C VAL A 240 -11.89 10.67 -15.19
N ASP A 241 -12.45 10.95 -16.37
CA ASP A 241 -13.88 10.73 -16.59
C ASP A 241 -14.26 9.26 -16.47
N VAL A 242 -15.42 8.97 -15.91
CA VAL A 242 -15.88 7.59 -15.71
C VAL A 242 -15.93 6.84 -17.05
N GLU A 243 -16.37 7.46 -18.14
CA GLU A 243 -16.41 6.81 -19.45
C GLU A 243 -15.01 6.48 -19.98
N GLU A 244 -14.02 7.33 -19.68
CA GLU A 244 -12.63 7.09 -20.03
C GLU A 244 -12.04 5.92 -19.24
N VAL A 245 -12.27 5.85 -17.92
CA VAL A 245 -11.86 4.72 -17.07
C VAL A 245 -12.38 3.38 -17.64
N ILE A 246 -13.66 3.36 -18.03
CA ILE A 246 -14.33 2.16 -18.58
C ILE A 246 -13.83 1.84 -19.98
N SER A 247 -13.61 2.85 -20.83
CA SER A 247 -13.05 2.69 -22.17
C SER A 247 -11.63 2.10 -22.11
N ASP A 248 -10.77 2.63 -21.25
CA ASP A 248 -9.40 2.14 -21.06
C ASP A 248 -9.39 0.69 -20.57
N CYS A 249 -10.26 0.38 -19.61
CA CYS A 249 -10.41 -0.98 -19.12
C CYS A 249 -10.88 -1.94 -20.23
N LYS A 250 -11.89 -1.55 -21.02
CA LYS A 250 -12.39 -2.32 -22.15
C LYS A 250 -11.31 -2.54 -23.22
N ASN A 251 -10.54 -1.51 -23.55
CA ASN A 251 -9.44 -1.60 -24.51
C ASN A 251 -8.36 -2.58 -24.02
N SER A 252 -8.05 -2.54 -22.72
CA SER A 252 -7.12 -3.49 -22.11
C SER A 252 -7.64 -4.92 -22.12
N LEU A 253 -8.92 -5.14 -21.77
CA LEU A 253 -9.56 -6.46 -21.86
C LEU A 253 -9.52 -7.02 -23.28
N ASN A 254 -9.68 -6.18 -24.31
CA ASN A 254 -9.66 -6.61 -25.71
C ASN A 254 -8.26 -6.91 -26.24
N SER A 255 -7.22 -6.29 -25.68
CA SER A 255 -5.85 -6.43 -26.16
C SER A 255 -5.01 -7.42 -25.33
N GLN A 256 -5.30 -7.55 -24.05
CA GLN A 256 -4.50 -8.31 -23.08
C GLN A 256 -5.31 -9.33 -22.28
N ASN A 257 -6.65 -9.37 -22.42
CA ASN A 257 -7.57 -10.14 -21.56
C ASN A 257 -7.46 -9.80 -20.06
N LEU A 258 -6.78 -8.70 -19.73
CA LEU A 258 -6.54 -8.21 -18.39
C LEU A 258 -6.82 -6.71 -18.36
N CYS A 259 -7.52 -6.25 -17.33
CA CYS A 259 -7.63 -4.85 -16.99
C CYS A 259 -7.31 -4.69 -15.51
N VAL A 260 -6.37 -3.80 -15.19
CA VAL A 260 -6.04 -3.42 -13.82
C VAL A 260 -6.47 -1.97 -13.63
N VAL A 261 -7.49 -1.75 -12.79
CA VAL A 261 -8.03 -0.44 -12.47
C VAL A 261 -7.42 0.03 -11.16
N MET A 262 -6.64 1.12 -11.21
CA MET A 262 -6.00 1.71 -10.03
C MET A 262 -6.82 2.88 -9.48
N ILE A 263 -7.09 2.85 -8.17
CA ILE A 263 -7.78 3.91 -7.42
C ILE A 263 -7.03 4.23 -6.13
N HIS A 264 -7.22 5.43 -5.57
CA HIS A 264 -6.70 5.77 -4.24
C HIS A 264 -7.82 6.37 -3.39
N PRO A 265 -7.88 6.07 -2.07
CA PRO A 265 -8.89 6.65 -1.18
C PRO A 265 -8.96 8.17 -1.23
N GLN A 266 -7.80 8.83 -1.26
CA GLN A 266 -7.70 10.29 -1.24
C GLN A 266 -8.22 10.98 -2.50
N ASP A 267 -8.36 10.27 -3.61
CA ASP A 267 -8.85 10.84 -4.87
C ASP A 267 -10.29 11.36 -4.70
N TYR A 268 -11.06 10.73 -3.82
CA TYR A 268 -12.48 11.00 -3.60
C TYR A 268 -12.78 11.93 -2.42
N LEU A 269 -11.74 12.52 -1.83
CA LEU A 269 -11.86 13.31 -0.61
C LEU A 269 -11.80 14.82 -0.86
N LYS A 270 -12.41 15.56 0.07
CA LYS A 270 -12.33 17.02 0.11
C LYS A 270 -10.94 17.50 0.47
N ARG A 271 -10.61 18.68 -0.01
CA ARG A 271 -9.43 19.45 0.38
C ARG A 271 -9.87 20.70 1.14
N ASP A 272 -9.15 21.06 2.19
CA ASP A 272 -9.39 22.30 2.93
C ASP A 272 -8.83 23.52 2.17
N SER A 273 -8.95 24.71 2.76
CA SER A 273 -8.45 25.96 2.15
C SER A 273 -6.93 26.02 1.97
N ASN A 274 -6.17 25.11 2.59
CA ASN A 274 -4.72 24.99 2.49
C ASN A 274 -4.31 23.81 1.61
N ASP A 275 -5.23 23.27 0.81
CA ASP A 275 -5.03 22.10 -0.04
C ASP A 275 -4.74 20.79 0.73
N LYS A 276 -5.02 20.76 2.05
CA LYS A 276 -4.86 19.55 2.85
C LYS A 276 -6.05 18.63 2.66
N ILE A 277 -5.79 17.36 2.38
CA ILE A 277 -6.83 16.33 2.25
C ILE A 277 -7.48 16.07 3.60
N MET A 278 -8.82 16.10 3.63
CA MET A 278 -9.63 15.79 4.80
C MET A 278 -10.25 14.39 4.64
N ASP A 279 -10.43 13.63 5.73
CA ASP A 279 -11.14 12.33 5.70
C ASP A 279 -12.67 12.53 5.61
N GLU A 280 -13.10 13.25 4.59
CA GLU A 280 -14.48 13.56 4.24
C GLU A 280 -14.64 13.52 2.72
N PHE A 281 -15.63 12.77 2.23
CA PHE A 281 -15.88 12.65 0.81
C PHE A 281 -16.25 13.97 0.14
N ASP A 282 -15.65 14.23 -1.01
CA ASP A 282 -16.22 15.14 -1.99
C ASP A 282 -17.40 14.44 -2.65
N SER A 283 -18.60 15.02 -2.59
CA SER A 283 -19.83 14.35 -3.04
C SER A 283 -19.80 14.04 -4.54
N VAL A 284 -19.18 14.89 -5.36
CA VAL A 284 -19.13 14.67 -6.80
C VAL A 284 -18.14 13.55 -7.11
N ARG A 285 -16.95 13.61 -6.52
CA ARG A 285 -15.92 12.57 -6.75
C ARG A 285 -16.35 11.21 -6.19
N TYR A 286 -17.03 11.18 -5.05
CA TYR A 286 -17.57 9.95 -4.49
C TYR A 286 -18.73 9.38 -5.34
N ASN A 287 -19.60 10.23 -5.91
CA ASN A 287 -20.61 9.76 -6.87
C ASN A 287 -19.96 9.17 -8.13
N ASN A 288 -18.89 9.80 -8.65
CA ASN A 288 -18.14 9.26 -9.80
C ASN A 288 -17.46 7.92 -9.46
N TYR A 289 -17.01 7.74 -8.23
CA TYR A 289 -16.52 6.45 -7.74
C TYR A 289 -17.62 5.38 -7.78
N LEU A 290 -18.81 5.67 -7.24
CA LEU A 290 -19.93 4.73 -7.27
C LEU A 290 -20.35 4.41 -8.71
N GLU A 291 -20.39 5.42 -9.59
CA GLU A 291 -20.70 5.24 -11.01
C GLU A 291 -19.63 4.39 -11.72
N THR A 292 -18.35 4.57 -11.39
CA THR A 292 -17.25 3.73 -11.88
C THR A 292 -17.48 2.28 -11.50
N LEU A 293 -17.79 1.97 -10.24
CA LEU A 293 -18.06 0.59 -9.82
C LEU A 293 -19.26 -0.02 -10.55
N ASP A 294 -20.36 0.74 -10.67
CA ASP A 294 -21.57 0.28 -11.35
C ASP A 294 -21.32 0.01 -12.85
N LYS A 295 -20.46 0.81 -13.50
CA LYS A 295 -20.09 0.59 -14.91
C LYS A 295 -19.05 -0.50 -15.09
N LEU A 296 -18.12 -0.70 -14.16
CA LEU A 296 -17.20 -1.84 -14.19
C LEU A 296 -17.97 -3.16 -14.08
N GLU A 297 -19.01 -3.23 -13.24
CA GLU A 297 -19.88 -4.40 -13.16
C GLU A 297 -20.66 -4.65 -14.47
N LYS A 298 -21.17 -3.60 -15.11
CA LYS A 298 -21.78 -3.73 -16.45
C LYS A 298 -20.76 -4.18 -17.50
N LEU A 299 -19.54 -3.64 -17.46
CA LEU A 299 -18.46 -4.04 -18.36
C LEU A 299 -18.12 -5.52 -18.16
N ARG A 300 -18.00 -5.98 -16.91
CA ARG A 300 -17.78 -7.38 -16.56
C ARG A 300 -18.82 -8.29 -17.20
N GLN A 301 -20.10 -7.95 -17.08
CA GLN A 301 -21.20 -8.72 -17.67
C GLN A 301 -21.14 -8.72 -19.22
N ASN A 302 -20.90 -7.56 -19.83
CA ASN A 302 -20.88 -7.41 -21.28
C ASN A 302 -19.69 -8.11 -21.95
N GLU A 303 -18.54 -8.12 -21.28
CA GLU A 303 -17.30 -8.69 -21.79
C GLU A 303 -17.09 -10.14 -21.33
N ASN A 304 -18.03 -10.73 -20.58
CA ASN A 304 -17.89 -12.03 -19.93
C ASN A 304 -16.57 -12.14 -19.14
N ALA A 305 -16.28 -11.10 -18.35
CA ALA A 305 -15.10 -11.03 -17.51
C ALA A 305 -15.39 -11.44 -16.06
N GLU A 306 -14.34 -11.58 -15.27
CA GLU A 306 -14.39 -11.87 -13.83
C GLU A 306 -13.62 -10.81 -13.05
N PHE A 307 -14.12 -10.44 -11.87
CA PHE A 307 -13.31 -9.71 -10.90
C PHE A 307 -12.42 -10.69 -10.14
N LYS A 308 -11.12 -10.40 -10.10
CA LYS A 308 -10.12 -11.17 -9.37
C LYS A 308 -9.14 -10.27 -8.66
N ASN A 309 -8.45 -10.83 -7.69
CA ASN A 309 -7.22 -10.27 -7.13
C ASN A 309 -6.01 -10.75 -7.93
N PHE A 310 -4.81 -10.25 -7.62
CA PHE A 310 -3.59 -10.74 -8.22
C PHE A 310 -3.24 -12.14 -7.73
N ASP A 311 -3.51 -12.47 -6.46
CA ASP A 311 -3.24 -13.79 -5.88
C ASP A 311 -4.10 -14.91 -6.48
N ASP A 312 -5.31 -14.60 -6.98
CA ASP A 312 -6.14 -15.53 -7.76
C ASP A 312 -5.49 -15.97 -9.09
N LEU A 313 -4.45 -15.27 -9.54
CA LEU A 313 -3.66 -15.64 -10.72
C LEU A 313 -2.55 -16.63 -10.39
N LEU A 314 -2.39 -17.05 -9.13
CA LEU A 314 -1.38 -18.01 -8.72
C LEU A 314 -1.94 -19.43 -8.73
N VAL A 315 -1.22 -20.35 -9.36
CA VAL A 315 -1.52 -21.79 -9.34
C VAL A 315 -0.47 -22.50 -8.50
N CYS A 316 -0.90 -22.90 -7.30
CA CYS A 316 -0.20 -23.74 -6.34
C CYS A 316 -0.93 -25.10 -6.27
#